data_AF-A0A8J4YIQ9-F1
#
_entry.id   AF-A0A8J4YIQ9-F1
#
_cell.length_a   1.000
_cell.length_b   1.000
_cell.length_c   1.000
_cell.angle_alpha   90.00
_cell.angle_beta   90.00
_cell.angle_gamma   90.00
#
_symmetry.space_group_name_H-M   'P 1'
#
loop_
_entity.id
_entity.type
_entity.pdbx_description
1 polymer ?
#
loop_
_entity_poly.entity_id
_entity_poly.type
_entity_poly.pdbx_seq_one_letter_code
_entity_poly.pdbx_strand_id
1 'polypeptide(L)'
;MEEFEGRVWEDVPDAEPLEEDEALSPADVQSNCLRQFSSTDFIMEPGIFSTLKRYFQAGGNPEQVIEMLSENYQAVAQMANLMAEWLILAGASINDVQAMVENHLKQMILKTFDPKKADTIFTEEGDAPAWLTELIEHSTWRSVVYQLAEEFPECLMLNFTIKLISDAGFQGEITSISTAAQQIEVFSRILKTSTANFLQSPEDSRHKAVVEFAGPVYLGLKSPQSSPRHQAMADSVTALEQPSSPGHGRQCDSLRAALVTRPRQTV
;
A
#
# COMPACT_ATOMS: atom_id res chain seq x y z
N MET A 1 -53.41 -8.10 -5.11
CA MET A 1 -52.63 -7.59 -3.96
C MET A 1 -51.58 -8.65 -3.73
N GLU A 2 -50.46 -8.52 -4.44
CA GLU A 2 -49.38 -9.52 -4.40
C GLU A 2 -48.66 -9.40 -3.06
N GLU A 3 -48.59 -10.52 -2.34
CA GLU A 3 -47.85 -10.66 -1.09
C GLU A 3 -46.36 -10.44 -1.39
N PHE A 4 -45.78 -9.47 -0.70
CA PHE A 4 -44.34 -9.21 -0.71
C PHE A 4 -43.67 -10.33 0.08
N GLU A 5 -43.37 -11.46 -0.58
CA GLU A 5 -42.55 -12.52 0.00
C GLU A 5 -41.17 -11.93 0.32
N GLY A 6 -40.92 -11.68 1.60
CA GLY A 6 -39.64 -11.21 2.12
C GLY A 6 -38.57 -12.21 1.73
N ARG A 7 -37.63 -11.78 0.87
CA ARG A 7 -36.41 -12.53 0.62
C ARG A 7 -35.69 -12.75 1.94
N VAL A 8 -35.63 -14.01 2.36
CA VAL A 8 -34.68 -14.47 3.37
C VAL A 8 -33.30 -14.20 2.79
N TRP A 9 -32.53 -13.37 3.46
CA TRP A 9 -31.17 -13.04 3.09
C TRP A 9 -30.34 -14.33 3.20
N GLU A 10 -30.02 -14.94 2.06
CA GLU A 10 -29.14 -16.12 2.02
C GLU A 10 -27.77 -15.75 2.61
N ASP A 11 -27.25 -16.69 3.40
CA ASP A 11 -26.04 -16.59 4.21
C ASP A 11 -24.84 -16.08 3.39
N VAL A 12 -24.53 -14.79 3.58
CA VAL A 12 -23.20 -14.24 3.30
C VAL A 12 -22.26 -14.88 4.33
N PRO A 13 -21.10 -15.44 3.94
CA PRO A 13 -20.21 -16.14 4.85
C PRO A 13 -19.92 -15.27 6.08
N ASP A 14 -20.04 -15.87 7.26
CA ASP A 14 -19.91 -15.23 8.56
C ASP A 14 -18.87 -14.11 8.55
N ALA A 15 -19.34 -12.87 8.64
CA ALA A 15 -18.50 -11.78 9.11
C ALA A 15 -18.09 -12.12 10.53
N GLU A 16 -16.78 -12.25 10.74
CA GLU A 16 -16.13 -12.56 12.02
C GLU A 16 -16.75 -11.74 13.16
N PRO A 17 -16.87 -12.31 14.38
CA PRO A 17 -17.35 -11.57 15.53
C PRO A 17 -16.37 -10.43 15.82
N LEU A 18 -16.78 -9.19 15.51
CA LEU A 18 -16.14 -8.00 16.05
C LEU A 18 -16.05 -8.17 17.57
N GLU A 19 -14.82 -7.97 18.08
CA GLU A 19 -14.37 -8.04 19.48
C GLU A 19 -15.52 -8.12 20.51
N GLU A 20 -15.47 -9.12 21.40
CA GLU A 20 -16.38 -9.26 22.55
C GLU A 20 -16.44 -7.96 23.36
N ASP A 21 -17.33 -7.06 22.94
CA ASP A 21 -17.64 -5.81 23.64
C ASP A 21 -18.14 -6.20 25.03
N GLU A 22 -17.38 -5.80 26.06
CA GLU A 22 -17.74 -5.86 27.47
C GLU A 22 -19.25 -5.64 27.66
N ALA A 23 -20.02 -6.72 27.86
CA ALA A 23 -21.46 -6.78 28.13
C ALA A 23 -22.23 -5.43 28.04
N LEU A 24 -22.24 -4.80 26.85
CA LEU A 24 -22.95 -3.54 26.66
C LEU A 24 -24.45 -3.85 26.78
N SER A 25 -25.18 -2.98 27.48
CA SER A 25 -26.62 -3.19 27.59
C SER A 25 -27.25 -3.13 26.19
N PRO A 26 -28.31 -3.88 25.90
CA PRO A 26 -28.99 -3.82 24.61
C PRO A 26 -29.39 -2.39 24.20
N ALA A 27 -29.69 -1.52 25.18
CA ALA A 27 -30.00 -0.11 24.93
C ALA A 27 -28.78 0.70 24.47
N ASP A 28 -27.60 0.43 25.03
CA ASP A 28 -26.36 1.12 24.62
C ASP A 28 -25.92 0.70 23.22
N VAL A 29 -26.09 -0.60 22.90
CA VAL A 29 -25.84 -1.13 21.55
C VAL A 29 -26.75 -0.46 20.53
N GLN A 30 -28.05 -0.34 20.83
CA GLN A 30 -29.00 0.36 19.97
C GLN A 30 -28.62 1.82 19.75
N SER A 31 -28.29 2.54 20.82
CA SER A 31 -27.89 3.96 20.76
C SER A 31 -26.65 4.18 19.90
N ASN A 32 -25.63 3.31 20.03
CA ASN A 32 -24.43 3.37 19.22
C ASN A 32 -24.73 3.14 17.72
N CYS A 33 -25.51 2.12 17.40
CA CYS A 33 -25.90 1.82 16.03
C CYS A 33 -26.73 2.97 15.42
N LEU A 34 -27.68 3.53 16.16
CA LEU A 34 -28.48 4.69 15.72
C LEU A 34 -27.59 5.88 15.39
N ARG A 35 -26.57 6.16 16.23
CA ARG A 35 -25.61 7.24 15.96
C ARG A 35 -24.85 7.03 14.65
N GLN A 36 -24.53 5.79 14.30
CA GLN A 36 -23.89 5.46 13.02
C GLN A 36 -24.86 5.62 11.86
N PHE A 37 -26.11 5.14 11.98
CA PHE A 37 -27.13 5.32 10.95
C PHE A 37 -27.48 6.80 10.69
N SER A 38 -27.32 7.68 11.68
CA SER A 38 -27.47 9.13 11.52
C SER A 38 -26.34 9.79 10.70
N SER A 39 -25.25 9.09 10.44
CA SER A 39 -24.12 9.66 9.72
C SER A 39 -24.40 9.71 8.22
N THR A 40 -23.91 10.76 7.57
CA THR A 40 -24.15 11.01 6.15
C THR A 40 -23.68 9.84 5.29
N ASP A 41 -24.53 9.37 4.38
CA ASP A 41 -24.23 8.29 3.44
C ASP A 41 -23.80 6.95 4.09
N PHE A 42 -24.12 6.72 5.37
CA PHE A 42 -23.73 5.48 6.08
C PHE A 42 -24.23 4.19 5.40
N ILE A 43 -25.30 4.27 4.61
CA ILE A 43 -25.81 3.16 3.80
C ILE A 43 -24.78 2.62 2.79
N MET A 44 -23.77 3.43 2.43
CA MET A 44 -22.71 3.07 1.49
C MET A 44 -21.46 2.47 2.18
N GLU A 45 -21.41 2.47 3.52
CA GLU A 45 -20.27 1.94 4.26
C GLU A 45 -20.25 0.40 4.21
N PRO A 46 -19.07 -0.23 4.07
CA PRO A 46 -18.96 -1.69 3.93
C PRO A 46 -19.49 -2.46 5.15
N GLY A 47 -19.48 -1.84 6.34
CA GLY A 47 -19.97 -2.42 7.59
C GLY A 47 -21.47 -2.26 7.84
N ILE A 48 -22.26 -1.72 6.91
CA ILE A 48 -23.68 -1.45 7.15
C ILE A 48 -24.45 -2.70 7.59
N PHE A 49 -24.19 -3.85 6.97
CA PHE A 49 -24.91 -5.09 7.26
C PHE A 49 -24.59 -5.66 8.65
N SER A 50 -23.34 -5.57 9.10
CA SER A 50 -22.96 -6.02 10.44
C SER A 50 -23.60 -5.14 11.51
N THR A 51 -23.60 -3.81 11.31
CA THR A 51 -24.28 -2.87 12.21
C THR A 51 -25.80 -3.06 12.23
N LEU A 52 -26.44 -3.32 11.08
CA LEU A 52 -27.86 -3.65 11.00
C LEU A 52 -28.19 -4.94 11.78
N LYS A 53 -27.41 -6.00 11.56
CA LYS A 53 -27.58 -7.29 12.28
C LYS A 53 -27.47 -7.07 13.79
N ARG A 54 -26.45 -6.33 14.23
CA ARG A 54 -26.23 -5.99 15.64
C ARG A 54 -27.39 -5.19 16.24
N TYR A 55 -27.93 -4.21 15.51
CA TYR A 55 -29.07 -3.40 15.94
C TYR A 55 -30.35 -4.24 16.11
N PHE A 56 -30.64 -5.13 15.16
CA PHE A 56 -31.82 -6.01 15.25
C PHE A 56 -31.70 -7.06 16.34
N GLN A 57 -30.50 -7.62 16.55
CA GLN A 57 -30.24 -8.54 17.67
C GLN A 57 -30.44 -7.88 19.03
N ALA A 58 -30.18 -6.57 19.14
CA ALA A 58 -30.44 -5.80 20.35
C ALA A 58 -31.93 -5.41 20.53
N GLY A 59 -32.82 -5.75 19.59
CA GLY A 59 -34.26 -5.44 19.65
C GLY A 59 -34.64 -4.07 19.07
N GLY A 60 -33.81 -3.50 18.21
CA GLY A 60 -34.06 -2.22 17.55
C GLY A 60 -35.19 -2.26 16.51
N ASN A 61 -35.83 -1.12 16.26
CA ASN A 61 -36.97 -0.98 15.34
C ASN A 61 -36.51 -0.79 13.87
N PRO A 62 -36.90 -1.67 12.92
CA PRO A 62 -36.59 -1.52 11.49
C PRO A 62 -37.06 -0.22 10.86
N GLU A 63 -38.25 0.28 11.21
CA GLU A 63 -38.80 1.49 10.61
C GLU A 63 -37.92 2.70 10.90
N GLN A 64 -37.45 2.80 12.14
CA GLN A 64 -36.57 3.88 12.58
C GLN A 64 -35.25 3.87 11.80
N VAL A 65 -34.68 2.71 11.52
CA VAL A 65 -33.42 2.64 10.75
C VAL A 65 -33.62 3.02 9.30
N ILE A 66 -34.74 2.59 8.69
CA ILE A 66 -35.07 2.96 7.32
C ILE A 66 -35.24 4.48 7.21
N GLU A 67 -35.95 5.11 8.13
CA GLU A 67 -36.12 6.57 8.18
C GLU A 67 -34.76 7.26 8.32
N MET A 68 -33.95 6.87 9.32
CA MET A 68 -32.64 7.48 9.56
C MET A 68 -31.68 7.33 8.38
N LEU A 69 -31.59 6.16 7.76
CA LEU A 69 -30.71 5.94 6.61
C LEU A 69 -31.20 6.70 5.37
N SER A 70 -32.52 6.76 5.16
CA SER A 70 -33.11 7.45 4.01
C SER A 70 -32.97 8.98 4.12
N GLU A 71 -33.16 9.52 5.32
CA GLU A 71 -33.03 10.96 5.59
C GLU A 71 -31.59 11.45 5.47
N ASN A 72 -30.61 10.62 5.84
CA ASN A 72 -29.18 10.99 5.85
C ASN A 72 -28.43 10.57 4.58
N TYR A 73 -29.13 10.02 3.58
CA TYR A 73 -28.54 9.68 2.29
C TYR A 73 -28.51 10.90 1.36
N GLN A 74 -27.30 11.37 1.04
CA GLN A 74 -27.02 12.48 0.13
C GLN A 74 -26.43 12.02 -1.20
N ALA A 75 -26.00 10.76 -1.31
CA ALA A 75 -25.44 10.17 -2.53
C ALA A 75 -24.15 10.86 -3.01
N VAL A 76 -23.28 11.29 -2.09
CA VAL A 76 -22.07 12.09 -2.44
C VAL A 76 -21.16 11.34 -3.40
N ALA A 77 -21.00 10.03 -3.22
CA ALA A 77 -20.19 9.19 -4.12
C ALA A 77 -20.78 9.15 -5.54
N GLN A 78 -22.10 9.00 -5.66
CA GLN A 78 -22.79 8.97 -6.95
C GLN A 78 -22.73 10.33 -7.64
N MET A 79 -22.86 11.43 -6.89
CA MET A 79 -22.68 12.78 -7.42
C MET A 79 -21.26 12.99 -7.96
N ALA A 80 -20.23 12.46 -7.30
CA ALA A 80 -18.85 12.53 -7.80
C ALA A 80 -18.70 11.82 -9.16
N ASN A 81 -19.32 10.64 -9.34
CA ASN A 81 -19.32 9.94 -10.62
C ASN A 81 -20.03 10.75 -11.71
N LEU A 82 -21.19 11.34 -11.40
CA LEU A 82 -21.93 12.17 -12.35
C LEU A 82 -21.12 13.41 -12.77
N MET A 83 -20.43 14.03 -11.83
CA MET A 83 -19.52 15.15 -12.11
C MET A 83 -18.36 14.72 -13.02
N ALA A 84 -17.79 13.53 -12.82
CA ALA A 84 -16.75 12.99 -13.69
C ALA A 84 -17.26 12.78 -15.14
N GLU A 85 -18.46 12.23 -15.31
CA GLU A 85 -19.10 12.09 -16.62
C GLU A 85 -19.36 13.46 -17.29
N TRP A 86 -19.84 14.42 -16.52
CA TRP A 86 -20.09 15.77 -17.04
C TRP A 86 -18.81 16.48 -17.47
N LEU A 87 -17.70 16.28 -16.76
CA LEU A 87 -16.39 16.81 -17.18
C LEU A 87 -15.97 16.22 -18.53
N ILE A 88 -16.17 14.92 -18.73
CA ILE A 88 -15.90 14.25 -20.01
C ILE A 88 -16.78 14.84 -21.13
N LEU A 89 -18.08 15.02 -20.87
CA LEU A 89 -19.01 15.63 -21.82
C LEU A 89 -18.68 17.09 -22.15
N ALA A 90 -18.16 17.84 -21.18
CA ALA A 90 -17.72 19.22 -21.35
C ALA A 90 -16.40 19.35 -22.16
N GLY A 91 -15.76 18.22 -22.51
CA GLY A 91 -14.57 18.18 -23.36
C GLY A 91 -13.27 17.87 -22.63
N ALA A 92 -13.30 17.51 -21.34
CA ALA A 92 -12.13 16.96 -20.67
C ALA A 92 -11.81 15.56 -21.22
N SER A 93 -10.52 15.21 -21.29
CA SER A 93 -10.16 13.86 -21.69
C SER A 93 -10.44 12.88 -20.55
N ILE A 94 -10.81 11.64 -20.89
CA ILE A 94 -11.08 10.58 -19.91
C ILE A 94 -9.85 10.34 -19.02
N ASN A 95 -8.65 10.36 -19.62
CA ASN A 95 -7.39 10.18 -18.91
C ASN A 95 -7.15 11.27 -17.87
N ASP A 96 -7.51 12.53 -18.18
CA ASP A 96 -7.32 13.65 -17.23
C ASP A 96 -8.28 13.55 -16.05
N VAL A 97 -9.53 13.16 -16.30
CA VAL A 97 -10.53 12.95 -15.23
C VAL A 97 -10.15 11.77 -14.36
N GLN A 98 -9.71 10.65 -14.95
CA GLN A 98 -9.20 9.51 -14.22
C GLN A 98 -7.99 9.89 -13.36
N ALA A 99 -7.00 10.58 -13.95
CA ALA A 99 -5.84 11.05 -13.21
C ALA A 99 -6.21 12.01 -12.07
N MET A 100 -7.23 12.85 -12.26
CA MET A 100 -7.73 13.75 -11.21
C MET A 100 -8.28 12.95 -10.01
N VAL A 101 -9.10 11.92 -10.27
CA VAL A 101 -9.66 11.05 -9.23
C VAL A 101 -8.56 10.25 -8.53
N GLU A 102 -7.67 9.62 -9.30
CA GLU A 102 -6.54 8.85 -8.76
C GLU A 102 -5.63 9.71 -7.88
N ASN A 103 -5.30 10.93 -8.32
CA ASN A 103 -4.49 11.85 -7.53
C ASN A 103 -5.18 12.30 -6.25
N HIS A 104 -6.50 12.52 -6.29
CA HIS A 104 -7.26 12.88 -5.10
C HIS A 104 -7.33 11.72 -4.10
N LEU A 105 -7.59 10.49 -4.57
CA LEU A 105 -7.57 9.29 -3.74
C LEU A 105 -6.19 9.05 -3.13
N LYS A 106 -5.12 9.21 -3.92
CA LYS A 106 -3.74 9.16 -3.41
C LYS A 106 -3.53 10.13 -2.25
N GLN A 107 -3.92 11.39 -2.40
CA GLN A 107 -3.78 12.40 -1.34
C GLN A 107 -4.61 12.05 -0.10
N MET A 108 -5.82 11.53 -0.30
CA MET A 108 -6.68 11.10 0.80
C MET A 108 -6.02 9.97 1.59
N ILE A 109 -5.57 8.91 0.90
CA ILE A 109 -4.86 7.78 1.51
C ILE A 109 -3.66 8.27 2.32
N LEU A 110 -2.78 9.07 1.73
CA LEU A 110 -1.60 9.59 2.43
C LEU A 110 -1.96 10.39 3.70
N LYS A 111 -3.08 11.11 3.70
CA LYS A 111 -3.51 11.93 4.82
C LYS A 111 -4.22 11.15 5.93
N THR A 112 -4.97 10.11 5.57
CA THR A 112 -5.84 9.39 6.51
C THR A 112 -5.35 8.00 6.87
N PHE A 113 -4.22 7.56 6.32
CA PHE A 113 -3.65 6.25 6.60
C PHE A 113 -3.31 6.10 8.09
N ASP A 114 -3.76 5.00 8.68
CA ASP A 114 -3.46 4.63 10.06
C ASP A 114 -2.72 3.27 10.05
N PRO A 115 -1.42 3.24 10.40
CA PRO A 115 -0.63 2.02 10.35
C PRO A 115 -1.16 0.94 11.30
N LYS A 116 -1.76 1.32 12.43
CA LYS A 116 -2.25 0.33 13.40
C LYS A 116 -3.46 -0.41 12.87
N LYS A 117 -4.42 0.31 12.27
CA LYS A 117 -5.61 -0.30 11.66
C LYS A 117 -5.24 -1.19 10.49
N ALA A 118 -4.29 -0.74 9.66
CA ALA A 118 -3.80 -1.54 8.54
C ALA A 118 -3.14 -2.85 9.03
N ASP A 119 -2.34 -2.78 10.08
CA ASP A 119 -1.70 -3.96 10.68
C ASP A 119 -2.72 -4.89 11.33
N THR A 120 -3.74 -4.36 12.01
CA THR A 120 -4.84 -5.16 12.58
C THR A 120 -5.52 -6.00 11.50
N ILE A 121 -5.99 -5.36 10.41
CA ILE A 121 -6.62 -6.05 9.28
C ILE A 121 -5.70 -7.12 8.70
N PHE A 122 -4.42 -6.80 8.55
CA PHE A 122 -3.43 -7.73 8.00
C PHE A 122 -3.15 -8.94 8.93
N THR A 123 -3.22 -8.75 10.25
CA THR A 123 -2.99 -9.83 11.22
C THR A 123 -4.23 -10.70 11.46
N GLU A 124 -5.42 -10.13 11.34
CA GLU A 124 -6.70 -10.83 11.58
C GLU A 124 -7.04 -11.81 10.45
N GLU A 125 -6.83 -11.41 9.18
CA GLU A 125 -7.15 -12.28 8.03
C GLU A 125 -6.14 -13.44 7.86
N GLY A 126 -4.99 -13.40 8.53
CA GLY A 126 -3.98 -14.46 8.56
C GLY A 126 -3.21 -14.70 7.26
N ASP A 127 -3.75 -14.25 6.13
CA ASP A 127 -3.16 -14.31 4.79
C ASP A 127 -3.16 -12.93 4.12
N ALA A 128 -2.35 -12.78 3.07
CA ALA A 128 -2.30 -11.53 2.31
C ALA A 128 -3.64 -11.25 1.61
N PRO A 129 -4.26 -10.07 1.80
CA PRO A 129 -5.54 -9.78 1.17
C PRO A 129 -5.43 -9.79 -0.36
N ALA A 130 -6.39 -10.41 -1.06
CA ALA A 130 -6.37 -10.50 -2.53
C ALA A 130 -6.32 -9.13 -3.22
N TRP A 131 -7.03 -8.13 -2.66
CA TRP A 131 -7.00 -6.76 -3.16
C TRP A 131 -5.60 -6.14 -3.13
N LEU A 132 -4.72 -6.57 -2.23
CA LEU A 132 -3.36 -6.06 -2.13
C LEU A 132 -2.52 -6.49 -3.33
N THR A 133 -2.73 -7.72 -3.82
CA THR A 133 -2.06 -8.21 -5.04
C THR A 133 -2.50 -7.46 -6.29
N GLU A 134 -3.78 -7.11 -6.41
CA GLU A 134 -4.30 -6.30 -7.51
C GLU A 134 -3.77 -4.84 -7.43
N LEU A 135 -3.72 -4.29 -6.21
CA LEU A 135 -3.25 -2.93 -5.99
C LEU A 135 -1.81 -2.71 -6.45
N ILE A 136 -0.91 -3.68 -6.20
CA ILE A 136 0.50 -3.56 -6.58
C ILE A 136 0.76 -3.69 -8.08
N GLU A 137 -0.20 -4.15 -8.89
CA GLU A 137 -0.06 -4.19 -10.35
C GLU A 137 0.06 -2.77 -10.94
N HIS A 138 -0.55 -1.78 -10.28
CA HIS A 138 -0.56 -0.39 -10.71
C HIS A 138 0.61 0.41 -10.12
N SER A 139 1.39 1.07 -10.99
CA SER A 139 2.55 1.88 -10.59
C SER A 139 2.19 3.07 -9.68
N THR A 140 1.02 3.69 -9.89
CA THR A 140 0.53 4.80 -9.05
C THR A 140 0.40 4.37 -7.59
N TRP A 141 -0.17 3.19 -7.33
CA TRP A 141 -0.38 2.68 -5.97
C TRP A 141 0.91 2.14 -5.35
N ARG A 142 1.80 1.52 -6.14
CA ARG A 142 3.16 1.21 -5.68
C ARG A 142 3.86 2.47 -5.15
N SER A 143 3.76 3.59 -5.87
CA SER A 143 4.31 4.87 -5.42
C SER A 143 3.71 5.34 -4.08
N VAL A 144 2.42 5.10 -3.83
CA VAL A 144 1.78 5.43 -2.55
C VAL A 144 2.31 4.56 -1.42
N VAL A 145 2.41 3.25 -1.65
CA VAL A 145 2.98 2.29 -0.68
C VAL A 145 4.39 2.70 -0.29
N TYR A 146 5.21 3.12 -1.26
CA TYR A 146 6.56 3.58 -1.01
C TYR A 146 6.61 4.83 -0.11
N GLN A 147 5.77 5.82 -0.39
CA GLN A 147 5.68 7.03 0.42
C GLN A 147 5.23 6.72 1.86
N LEU A 148 4.20 5.88 1.99
CA LEU A 148 3.72 5.45 3.31
C LEU A 148 4.78 4.65 4.08
N ALA A 149 5.56 3.79 3.40
CA ALA A 149 6.58 2.98 4.06
C ALA A 149 7.81 3.79 4.49
N GLU A 150 8.06 4.95 3.89
CA GLU A 150 9.05 5.90 4.40
C GLU A 150 8.54 6.65 5.63
N GLU A 151 7.25 7.00 5.66
CA GLU A 151 6.62 7.70 6.78
C GLU A 151 6.37 6.78 7.99
N PHE A 152 6.02 5.51 7.73
CA PHE A 152 5.67 4.50 8.73
C PHE A 152 6.51 3.21 8.56
N PRO A 153 7.81 3.23 8.88
CA PRO A 153 8.72 2.10 8.66
C PRO A 153 8.41 0.85 9.51
N GLU A 154 7.70 1.03 10.63
CA GLU A 154 7.35 -0.06 11.56
C GLU A 154 6.05 -0.79 11.20
N CYS A 155 5.32 -0.33 10.18
CA CYS A 155 4.05 -0.95 9.75
C CYS A 155 4.32 -2.31 9.10
N LEU A 156 3.72 -3.36 9.63
CA LEU A 156 3.91 -4.73 9.15
C LEU A 156 3.34 -4.91 7.74
N MET A 157 2.14 -4.41 7.50
CA MET A 157 1.45 -4.49 6.21
C MET A 157 2.27 -3.84 5.10
N LEU A 158 2.83 -2.64 5.34
CA LEU A 158 3.66 -1.94 4.34
C LEU A 158 4.97 -2.68 4.07
N ASN A 159 5.62 -3.20 5.10
CA ASN A 159 6.84 -3.99 4.95
C ASN A 159 6.60 -5.28 4.15
N PHE A 160 5.48 -5.95 4.40
CA PHE A 160 5.06 -7.11 3.62
C PHE A 160 4.71 -6.74 2.17
N THR A 161 4.04 -5.61 1.97
CA THR A 161 3.70 -5.11 0.63
C THR A 161 4.95 -4.80 -0.19
N ILE A 162 5.99 -4.19 0.41
CA ILE A 162 7.29 -4.00 -0.26
C ILE A 162 7.90 -5.33 -0.70
N LYS A 163 7.79 -6.37 0.14
CA LYS A 163 8.24 -7.72 -0.20
C LYS A 163 7.45 -8.28 -1.39
N LEU A 164 6.11 -8.17 -1.40
CA LEU A 164 5.28 -8.60 -2.53
C LEU A 164 5.64 -7.87 -3.82
N ILE A 165 5.86 -6.56 -3.77
CA ILE A 165 6.27 -5.77 -4.94
C ILE A 165 7.64 -6.25 -5.48
N SER A 166 8.55 -6.63 -4.59
CA SER A 166 9.85 -7.22 -4.94
C SER A 166 9.73 -8.63 -5.53
N ASP A 167 8.81 -9.46 -5.01
CA ASP A 167 8.47 -10.79 -5.55
C ASP A 167 7.82 -10.71 -6.93
N ALA A 168 6.98 -9.70 -7.17
CA ALA A 168 6.34 -9.43 -8.46
C ALA A 168 7.32 -8.91 -9.54
N GLY A 169 8.57 -8.61 -9.18
CA GLY A 169 9.61 -8.20 -10.12
C GLY A 169 9.76 -6.69 -10.32
N PHE A 170 9.03 -5.85 -9.60
CA PHE A 170 9.14 -4.38 -9.67
C PHE A 170 10.32 -3.83 -8.86
N GLN A 171 11.40 -4.59 -8.72
CA GLN A 171 12.54 -4.28 -7.85
C GLN A 171 13.30 -3.01 -8.24
N GLY A 172 13.27 -2.65 -9.53
CA GLY A 172 13.91 -1.42 -10.03
C GLY A 172 13.28 -0.14 -9.47
N GLU A 173 11.98 -0.15 -9.19
CA GLU A 173 11.23 0.99 -8.64
C GLU A 173 11.51 1.19 -7.14
N ILE A 174 12.00 0.15 -6.47
CA ILE A 174 12.25 0.12 -5.02
C ILE A 174 13.63 0.69 -4.65
N THR A 175 14.53 0.80 -5.63
CA THR A 175 15.95 1.20 -5.45
C THR A 175 16.14 2.55 -4.77
N SER A 176 15.17 3.45 -4.87
CA SER A 176 15.23 4.81 -4.30
C SER A 176 14.79 4.89 -2.83
N ILE A 177 14.26 3.81 -2.26
CA ILE A 177 13.55 3.85 -0.97
C ILE A 177 14.45 3.36 0.16
N SER A 178 14.60 4.20 1.18
CA SER A 178 15.43 3.90 2.36
C SER A 178 14.93 2.65 3.10
N THR A 179 13.62 2.51 3.25
CA THR A 179 12.97 1.41 4.00
C THR A 179 13.24 0.05 3.35
N ALA A 180 13.25 -0.03 2.02
CA ALA A 180 13.53 -1.28 1.32
C ALA A 180 14.97 -1.75 1.48
N ALA A 181 15.91 -0.83 1.64
CA ALA A 181 17.31 -1.15 1.93
C ALA A 181 17.53 -1.70 3.36
N GLN A 182 16.55 -1.57 4.26
CA GLN A 182 16.59 -2.13 5.61
C GLN A 182 16.20 -3.62 5.62
N GLN A 183 15.40 -4.06 4.66
CA GLN A 183 14.98 -5.45 4.52
C GLN A 183 16.03 -6.25 3.72
N ILE A 184 16.76 -7.14 4.39
CA ILE A 184 17.89 -7.88 3.78
C ILE A 184 17.48 -8.69 2.54
N GLU A 185 16.29 -9.30 2.54
CA GLU A 185 15.81 -10.10 1.40
C GLU A 185 15.54 -9.23 0.17
N VAL A 186 14.90 -8.07 0.37
CA VAL A 186 14.60 -7.10 -0.69
C VAL A 186 15.89 -6.46 -1.19
N PHE A 187 16.75 -6.01 -0.27
CA PHE A 187 18.06 -5.45 -0.59
C PHE A 187 18.95 -6.40 -1.40
N SER A 188 19.00 -7.68 -1.03
CA SER A 188 19.81 -8.68 -1.73
C SER A 188 19.36 -8.88 -3.19
N ARG A 189 18.06 -8.81 -3.44
CA ARG A 189 17.50 -8.93 -4.78
C ARG A 189 17.73 -7.67 -5.60
N ILE A 190 17.54 -6.50 -5.02
CA ILE A 190 17.87 -5.21 -5.64
C ILE A 190 19.35 -5.19 -6.05
N LEU A 191 20.25 -5.61 -5.16
CA LEU A 191 21.68 -5.75 -5.44
C LEU A 191 21.96 -6.70 -6.60
N LYS A 192 21.35 -7.89 -6.59
CA LYS A 192 21.53 -8.90 -7.64
C LYS A 192 21.08 -8.36 -9.00
N THR A 193 19.90 -7.76 -9.06
CA THR A 193 19.33 -7.16 -10.28
C THR A 193 20.18 -5.99 -10.77
N SER A 194 20.61 -5.10 -9.86
CA SER A 194 21.48 -3.96 -10.20
C SER A 194 22.87 -4.42 -10.69
N THR A 195 23.43 -5.46 -10.09
CA THR A 195 24.70 -6.07 -10.54
C THR A 195 24.55 -6.68 -11.92
N ALA A 196 23.47 -7.43 -12.17
CA ALA A 196 23.19 -8.02 -13.48
C ALA A 196 23.01 -6.94 -14.55
N ASN A 197 22.26 -5.88 -14.25
CA ASN A 197 22.07 -4.72 -15.13
C ASN A 197 23.39 -4.01 -15.42
N PHE A 198 24.24 -3.81 -14.41
CA PHE A 198 25.56 -3.23 -14.59
C PHE A 198 26.47 -4.09 -15.48
N LEU A 199 26.49 -5.41 -15.28
CA LEU A 199 27.31 -6.34 -16.07
C LEU A 199 26.83 -6.44 -17.53
N GLN A 200 25.53 -6.31 -17.77
CA GLN A 200 24.93 -6.36 -19.11
C GLN A 200 24.90 -5.02 -19.84
N SER A 201 25.20 -3.91 -19.16
CA SER A 201 25.14 -2.57 -19.74
C SER A 201 26.33 -2.27 -20.67
N PRO A 202 26.08 -1.78 -21.92
CA PRO A 202 27.14 -1.33 -22.83
C PRO A 202 27.88 -0.09 -22.27
N GLU A 203 29.11 0.14 -22.73
CA GLU A 203 30.04 1.10 -22.08
C GLU A 203 29.50 2.52 -21.91
N ASP A 204 28.66 2.99 -22.82
CA ASP A 204 28.07 4.33 -22.80
C ASP A 204 27.02 4.55 -21.70
N SER A 205 26.39 3.47 -21.21
CA SER A 205 25.36 3.52 -20.15
C SER A 205 25.90 3.20 -18.76
N ARG A 206 27.18 2.77 -18.66
CA ARG A 206 27.78 2.31 -17.41
C ARG A 206 27.80 3.38 -16.31
N HIS A 207 28.01 4.64 -16.66
CA HIS A 207 27.99 5.73 -15.66
C HIS A 207 26.62 5.88 -14.99
N LYS A 208 25.52 5.70 -15.75
CA LYS A 208 24.16 5.70 -15.18
C LYS A 208 23.92 4.46 -14.33
N ALA A 209 24.32 3.29 -14.82
CA ALA A 209 24.19 2.03 -14.09
C ALA A 209 24.98 2.02 -12.77
N VAL A 210 26.14 2.68 -12.71
CA VAL A 210 26.94 2.84 -11.48
C VAL A 210 26.24 3.73 -10.45
N VAL A 211 25.59 4.82 -10.90
CA VAL A 211 24.84 5.72 -9.99
C VAL A 211 23.61 5.00 -9.44
N GLU A 212 22.88 4.27 -10.29
CA GLU A 212 21.73 3.43 -9.88
C GLU A 212 22.16 2.29 -8.95
N PHE A 213 23.37 1.74 -9.12
CA PHE A 213 23.93 0.74 -8.23
C PHE A 213 24.36 1.31 -6.87
N ALA A 214 24.98 2.50 -6.87
CA ALA A 214 25.54 3.10 -5.66
C ALA A 214 24.47 3.65 -4.70
N GLY A 215 23.33 4.12 -5.22
CA GLY A 215 22.23 4.68 -4.43
C GLY A 215 21.69 3.73 -3.34
N PRO A 216 21.15 2.56 -3.71
CA PRO A 216 20.59 1.58 -2.76
C PRO A 216 21.63 1.09 -1.75
N VAL A 217 22.86 0.85 -2.21
CA VAL A 217 23.98 0.39 -1.37
C VAL A 217 24.34 1.44 -0.33
N TYR A 218 24.41 2.71 -0.72
CA TYR A 218 24.68 3.82 0.19
C TYR A 218 23.54 4.04 1.20
N LEU A 219 22.28 3.93 0.76
CA LEU A 219 21.10 4.01 1.63
C LEU A 219 21.08 2.87 2.66
N GLY A 220 21.35 1.63 2.24
CA GLY A 220 21.45 0.47 3.15
C GLY A 220 22.59 0.59 4.16
N LEU A 221 23.73 1.17 3.76
CA LEU A 221 24.89 1.42 4.63
C LEU A 221 24.69 2.58 5.62
N LYS A 222 23.86 3.56 5.29
CA LYS A 222 23.60 4.75 6.14
C LYS A 222 22.47 4.53 7.14
N SER A 223 21.70 3.44 7.03
CA SER A 223 20.62 3.14 7.98
C SER A 223 21.20 2.88 9.39
N PRO A 224 20.69 3.54 10.45
CA PRO A 224 21.17 3.34 11.83
C PRO A 224 20.91 1.92 12.36
N GLN A 225 20.09 1.13 11.66
CA GLN A 225 19.81 -0.29 11.89
C GLN A 225 20.65 -1.21 10.96
N SER A 226 21.71 -0.72 10.33
CA SER A 226 22.54 -1.52 9.42
C SER A 226 23.13 -2.72 10.17
N SER A 227 22.48 -3.87 10.04
CA SER A 227 22.99 -5.14 10.57
C SER A 227 24.43 -5.33 10.06
N PRO A 228 25.37 -5.86 10.87
CA PRO A 228 26.73 -6.18 10.44
C PRO A 228 26.79 -6.99 9.13
N ARG A 229 25.69 -7.69 8.80
CA ARG A 229 25.48 -8.39 7.54
C ARG A 229 25.38 -7.49 6.30
N HIS A 230 24.75 -6.32 6.38
CA HIS A 230 24.67 -5.37 5.25
C HIS A 230 26.05 -4.81 4.92
N GLN A 231 26.82 -4.45 5.94
CA GLN A 231 28.22 -4.03 5.79
C GLN A 231 29.07 -5.16 5.19
N ALA A 232 28.98 -6.38 5.73
CA ALA A 232 29.70 -7.53 5.21
C ALA A 232 29.31 -7.89 3.76
N MET A 233 28.05 -7.68 3.37
CA MET A 233 27.59 -7.92 2.00
C MET A 233 28.11 -6.85 1.03
N ALA A 234 28.10 -5.57 1.44
CA ALA A 234 28.72 -4.49 0.66
C ALA A 234 30.24 -4.69 0.50
N ASP A 235 30.90 -5.11 1.59
CA ASP A 235 32.32 -5.44 1.61
C ASP A 235 32.60 -6.69 0.75
N SER A 236 31.71 -7.68 0.74
CA SER A 236 31.82 -8.86 -0.13
C SER A 236 31.59 -8.53 -1.60
N VAL A 237 30.69 -7.60 -1.91
CA VAL A 237 30.45 -7.12 -3.28
C VAL A 237 31.64 -6.32 -3.79
N THR A 238 32.29 -5.53 -2.92
CA THR A 238 33.57 -4.89 -3.24
C THR A 238 34.74 -5.86 -3.27
N ALA A 239 34.62 -7.03 -2.62
CA ALA A 239 35.60 -8.10 -2.58
C ALA A 239 35.31 -9.27 -3.53
N LEU A 240 34.32 -9.19 -4.43
CA LEU A 240 34.09 -10.15 -5.53
C LEU A 240 35.20 -9.97 -6.59
N GLU A 241 36.42 -10.27 -6.17
CA GLU A 241 37.59 -10.52 -7.00
C GLU A 241 37.63 -12.01 -7.31
N GLN A 242 37.29 -12.38 -8.55
CA GLN A 242 38.16 -13.30 -9.29
C GLN A 242 38.28 -12.76 -10.73
N PRO A 243 39.51 -12.46 -11.19
CA PRO A 243 39.71 -11.89 -12.52
C PRO A 243 39.54 -13.01 -13.55
N SER A 244 38.34 -13.15 -14.11
CA SER A 244 38.11 -14.06 -15.24
C SER A 244 38.16 -13.35 -16.61
N SER A 245 38.28 -12.01 -16.66
CA SER A 245 38.50 -11.30 -17.93
C SER A 245 39.00 -9.85 -17.73
N PRO A 246 39.97 -9.35 -18.53
CA PRO A 246 40.54 -8.00 -18.40
C PRO A 246 39.53 -6.85 -18.58
N GLY A 247 38.35 -7.10 -19.16
CA GLY A 247 37.25 -6.12 -19.23
C GLY A 247 36.51 -5.93 -17.90
N HIS A 248 36.45 -6.98 -17.06
CA HIS A 248 35.73 -6.96 -15.78
C HIS A 248 36.51 -6.20 -14.70
N GLY A 249 37.85 -6.18 -14.75
CA GLY A 249 38.68 -5.42 -13.80
C GLY A 249 38.41 -3.91 -13.81
N ARG A 250 38.31 -3.31 -15.01
CA ARG A 250 37.98 -1.87 -15.15
C ARG A 250 36.56 -1.53 -14.70
N GLN A 251 35.64 -2.50 -14.76
CA GLN A 251 34.27 -2.37 -14.28
C GLN A 251 34.22 -2.32 -12.75
N CYS A 252 34.95 -3.18 -12.08
CA CYS A 252 35.04 -3.21 -10.61
C CYS A 252 35.75 -1.96 -10.04
N ASP A 253 36.80 -1.47 -10.70
CA ASP A 253 37.51 -0.25 -10.25
C ASP A 253 36.62 1.01 -10.33
N SER A 254 35.76 1.11 -11.35
CA SER A 254 34.83 2.23 -11.52
C SER A 254 33.70 2.20 -10.48
N LEU A 255 33.18 1.01 -10.16
CA LEU A 255 32.23 0.80 -9.06
C LEU A 255 32.86 1.13 -7.71
N ARG A 256 34.10 0.68 -7.46
CA ARG A 256 34.84 0.98 -6.23
C ARG A 256 35.07 2.48 -6.08
N ALA A 257 35.47 3.16 -7.14
CA ALA A 257 35.63 4.60 -7.15
C ALA A 257 34.30 5.31 -6.81
N ALA A 258 33.17 4.87 -7.37
CA ALA A 258 31.84 5.43 -7.09
C ALA A 258 31.31 5.16 -5.68
N LEU A 259 31.61 3.98 -5.10
CA LEU A 259 31.24 3.66 -3.72
C LEU A 259 32.12 4.41 -2.70
N VAL A 260 33.39 4.66 -3.03
CA VAL A 260 34.34 5.42 -2.19
C VAL A 260 34.13 6.93 -2.32
N THR A 261 33.77 7.43 -3.50
CA THR A 261 33.41 8.83 -3.70
C THR A 261 31.97 9.04 -3.24
N ARG A 262 31.81 9.47 -1.97
CA ARG A 262 30.54 9.95 -1.43
C ARG A 262 29.83 10.83 -2.48
N PRO A 263 28.58 10.53 -2.87
CA PRO A 263 27.82 11.50 -3.63
C PRO A 263 27.69 12.74 -2.75
N ARG A 264 28.25 13.87 -3.19
CA ARG A 264 27.93 15.18 -2.62
C ARG A 264 26.44 15.37 -2.84
N GLN A 265 25.63 15.12 -1.81
CA GLN A 265 24.24 15.54 -1.78
C GLN A 265 24.21 17.06 -1.97
N THR A 266 23.78 17.52 -3.14
CA THR A 266 23.16 18.84 -3.22
C THR A 266 21.85 18.75 -2.46
N VAL A 267 21.75 19.63 -1.45
CA VAL A 267 20.59 19.89 -0.59
C VAL A 267 19.30 20.00 -1.38
#